data_AF-A0A2R6VZL1-F1
#
_entry.id   AF-A0A2R6VZL1-F1
#
_cell.length_a   1.000
_cell.length_b   1.000
_cell.length_c   1.000
_cell.angle_alpha   90.00
_cell.angle_beta   90.00
_cell.angle_gamma   90.00
#
_symmetry.space_group_name_H-M   'P 1'
#
loop_
_entity.id
_entity.type
_entity.pdbx_description
1 polymer ?
#
loop_
_entity_poly.entity_id
_entity_poly.type
_entity_poly.pdbx_seq_one_letter_code
_entity_poly.pdbx_strand_id
1 'polypeptide(L)'
;MDTKILLAMVMLLFVVLFVGAKAQSAAPPVSPHDEDWGWCITSAGDKPVCDEMIKILEGLDPEKSHKYSCVVGEGPEDCMKKISAGEAKIGVFDGGNIRKASSKYQLKPVRLEITGTSTDKYYSVGIVKSRNCPRNLGSLRGKRSCHSGYGRSAGWTIPLTFLVNNNIMPVITSGPSSNDIQSLKYFFLKSCAPTNDNTKAICSACKNTTRCTQEDEYYDYHGAFRGLVED
;
A
#
# COMPACT_ATOMS: atom_id res chain seq x y z
N MET A 1 33.40 13.27 50.84
CA MET A 1 33.27 13.25 49.36
C MET A 1 33.56 14.67 48.91
N ASP A 2 34.65 14.86 48.19
CA ASP A 2 35.25 16.17 47.95
C ASP A 2 34.32 17.05 47.11
N THR A 3 34.06 18.29 47.52
CA THR A 3 33.10 19.19 46.88
C THR A 3 33.45 19.47 45.41
N LYS A 4 34.74 19.33 45.07
CA LYS A 4 35.25 19.41 43.68
C LYS A 4 34.84 18.22 42.82
N ILE A 5 34.72 17.03 43.40
CA ILE A 5 34.28 15.80 42.70
C ILE A 5 32.78 15.88 42.42
N LEU A 6 31.99 16.38 43.37
CA LEU A 6 30.55 16.57 43.18
C LEU A 6 30.27 17.60 42.07
N LEU A 7 31.03 18.70 42.03
CA LEU A 7 30.88 19.73 40.99
C LEU A 7 31.28 19.20 39.61
N ALA A 8 32.34 18.38 39.52
CA ALA A 8 32.77 17.75 38.28
C ALA A 8 31.74 16.73 37.77
N MET A 9 31.12 15.93 38.66
CA MET A 9 30.07 14.98 38.28
C MET A 9 28.78 15.66 37.83
N VAL A 10 28.38 16.77 38.49
CA VAL A 10 27.22 17.57 38.08
C VAL A 10 27.45 18.23 36.72
N MET A 11 28.65 18.77 36.46
CA MET A 11 29.00 19.33 35.15
C MET A 11 29.02 18.27 34.04
N LEU A 12 29.52 17.06 34.32
CA LEU A 12 29.52 15.96 33.35
C LEU A 12 28.09 15.49 33.01
N LEU A 13 27.21 15.42 34.02
CA LEU A 13 25.79 15.10 33.84
C LEU A 13 25.05 16.16 33.00
N PHE A 14 25.36 17.44 33.19
CA PHE A 14 24.81 18.52 32.36
C PHE A 14 25.29 18.44 30.90
N VAL A 15 26.57 18.13 30.65
CA VAL A 15 27.09 17.98 29.29
C VAL A 15 26.46 16.78 28.56
N VAL A 16 26.21 15.66 29.26
CA VAL A 16 25.55 14.48 28.66
C VAL A 16 24.07 14.77 28.33
N LEU A 17 23.37 15.59 29.13
CA LEU A 17 21.99 15.98 28.84
C LEU A 17 21.85 16.90 27.62
N PHE A 18 22.86 17.71 27.29
CA PHE A 18 22.83 18.61 26.13
C PHE A 18 23.26 17.97 24.80
N VAL A 19 23.97 16.84 24.82
CA VAL A 19 24.39 16.13 23.58
C VAL A 19 23.34 15.10 23.11
N GLY A 20 22.32 14.81 23.92
CA GLY A 20 21.31 13.78 23.64
C GLY A 20 20.05 14.23 22.91
N ALA A 21 19.85 15.53 22.66
CA ALA A 21 18.72 16.00 21.87
C ALA A 21 19.05 15.85 20.38
N LYS A 22 18.76 14.67 19.80
CA LYS A 22 18.55 14.57 18.36
C LYS A 22 17.58 15.68 17.97
N ALA A 23 18.07 16.66 17.23
CA ALA A 23 17.24 17.62 16.55
C ALA A 23 16.28 16.82 15.67
N GLN A 24 15.05 16.66 16.16
CA GLN A 24 13.95 16.24 15.33
C GLN A 24 13.79 17.39 14.34
N SER A 25 14.27 17.21 13.12
CA SER A 25 14.10 18.22 12.07
C SER A 25 12.60 18.37 11.87
N ALA A 26 11.99 19.34 12.56
CA ALA A 26 10.71 19.85 12.15
C ALA A 26 10.89 20.28 10.70
N ALA A 27 10.07 19.72 9.81
CA ALA A 27 10.04 20.18 8.43
C ALA A 27 9.89 21.71 8.45
N PRO A 28 10.69 22.44 7.65
CA PRO A 28 10.62 23.89 7.65
C PRO A 28 9.18 24.33 7.34
N PRO A 29 8.71 25.45 7.95
CA PRO A 29 7.38 25.97 7.67
C PRO A 29 7.28 26.30 6.19
N VAL A 30 6.45 25.56 5.46
CA VAL A 30 6.18 25.80 4.05
C VAL A 30 5.37 27.09 3.96
N SER A 31 5.91 28.08 3.25
CA SER A 31 5.22 29.32 2.92
C SER A 31 3.91 29.00 2.18
N PRO A 32 2.76 29.60 2.53
CA PRO A 32 1.47 29.35 1.87
C PRO A 32 1.47 29.67 0.36
N HIS A 33 2.47 30.41 -0.13
CA HIS A 33 2.57 30.88 -1.51
C HIS A 33 3.43 30.00 -2.43
N ASP A 34 4.04 28.92 -1.93
CA ASP A 34 4.89 27.99 -2.70
C ASP A 34 4.49 26.53 -2.47
N GLU A 35 3.19 26.23 -2.35
CA GLU A 35 2.75 24.85 -2.15
C GLU A 35 2.67 24.10 -3.49
N ASP A 36 3.68 23.26 -3.77
CA ASP A 36 3.69 22.31 -4.90
C ASP A 36 2.74 21.14 -4.59
N TRP A 37 1.66 21.04 -5.35
CA TRP A 37 0.65 19.98 -5.31
C TRP A 37 1.02 18.87 -6.29
N GLY A 38 2.10 18.16 -5.96
CA GLY A 38 2.53 16.96 -6.67
C GLY A 38 1.64 15.75 -6.38
N TRP A 39 0.91 15.28 -7.38
CA TRP A 39 0.13 14.05 -7.31
C TRP A 39 0.99 12.85 -7.68
N CYS A 40 1.20 11.94 -6.74
CA CYS A 40 1.93 10.71 -6.99
C CYS A 40 0.99 9.64 -7.56
N ILE A 41 1.27 9.21 -8.77
CA ILE A 41 0.57 8.11 -9.45
C ILE A 41 1.38 6.83 -9.34
N THR A 42 0.70 5.71 -9.08
CA THR A 42 1.35 4.43 -8.79
C THR A 42 1.72 3.63 -10.03
N SER A 43 1.25 4.04 -11.21
CA SER A 43 1.57 3.42 -12.50
C SER A 43 1.88 4.50 -13.54
N ALA A 44 2.86 4.25 -14.40
CA ALA A 44 3.15 5.10 -15.55
C ALA A 44 1.97 5.18 -16.53
N GLY A 45 1.12 4.13 -16.57
CA GLY A 45 -0.09 4.09 -17.39
C GLY A 45 -1.13 5.14 -17.00
N ASP A 46 -1.13 5.60 -15.74
CA ASP A 46 -2.08 6.59 -15.23
C ASP A 46 -1.62 8.04 -15.50
N LYS A 47 -0.41 8.22 -16.05
CA LYS A 47 0.17 9.55 -16.27
C LYS A 47 -0.69 10.42 -17.20
N PRO A 48 -1.21 9.92 -18.33
CA PRO A 48 -2.05 10.73 -19.22
C PRO A 48 -3.30 11.28 -18.51
N VAL A 49 -3.92 10.49 -17.63
CA VAL A 49 -5.10 10.91 -16.85
C VAL A 49 -4.73 11.99 -15.84
N CYS A 50 -3.60 11.82 -15.15
CA CYS A 50 -3.08 12.83 -14.24
C CYS A 50 -2.74 14.14 -14.96
N ASP A 51 -2.11 14.07 -16.13
CA ASP A 51 -1.75 15.25 -16.93
C ASP A 51 -3.00 16.00 -17.41
N GLU A 52 -4.09 15.30 -17.74
CA GLU A 52 -5.38 15.91 -18.08
C GLU A 52 -6.03 16.59 -16.87
N MET A 53 -6.00 15.94 -15.70
CA MET A 53 -6.46 16.55 -14.45
C MET A 53 -5.70 17.84 -14.13
N ILE A 54 -4.38 17.88 -14.32
CA ILE A 54 -3.58 19.08 -14.10
C ILE A 54 -4.03 20.23 -14.98
N LYS A 55 -4.28 19.99 -16.28
CA LYS A 55 -4.76 21.04 -17.19
C LYS A 55 -6.09 21.64 -16.71
N ILE A 56 -6.97 20.82 -16.15
CA ILE A 56 -8.24 21.29 -15.56
C ILE A 56 -7.97 22.13 -14.32
N LEU A 57 -7.09 21.68 -13.43
CA LEU A 57 -6.74 22.40 -12.20
C LEU A 57 -6.09 23.75 -12.49
N GLU A 58 -5.16 23.81 -13.45
CA GLU A 58 -4.54 25.06 -13.91
C GLU A 58 -5.57 26.04 -14.48
N GLY A 59 -6.61 25.56 -15.16
CA GLY A 59 -7.72 26.40 -15.63
C GLY A 59 -8.61 26.95 -14.52
N LEU A 60 -8.65 26.28 -13.35
CA LEU A 60 -9.41 26.71 -12.17
C LEU A 60 -8.61 27.63 -11.24
N ASP A 61 -7.29 27.76 -11.45
CA ASP A 61 -6.39 28.64 -10.70
C ASP A 61 -5.77 29.70 -11.63
N PRO A 62 -6.56 30.70 -12.10
CA PRO A 62 -6.10 31.68 -13.08
C PRO A 62 -4.96 32.58 -12.57
N GLU A 63 -4.89 32.78 -11.25
CA GLU A 63 -3.83 33.55 -10.59
C GLU A 63 -2.53 32.74 -10.42
N LYS A 64 -2.54 31.44 -10.77
CA LYS A 64 -1.41 30.51 -10.60
C LYS A 64 -0.86 30.51 -9.17
N SER A 65 -1.77 30.53 -8.20
CA SER A 65 -1.42 30.53 -6.77
C SER A 65 -0.83 29.19 -6.33
N HIS A 66 -1.07 28.13 -7.10
CA HIS A 66 -0.59 26.77 -6.84
C HIS A 66 0.15 26.22 -8.06
N LYS A 67 1.12 25.35 -7.78
CA LYS A 67 1.82 24.57 -8.80
C LYS A 67 1.34 23.12 -8.73
N TYR A 68 0.82 22.59 -9.83
CA TYR A 68 0.36 21.21 -9.92
C TYR A 68 1.38 20.37 -10.68
N SER A 69 1.64 19.14 -10.24
CA SER A 69 2.58 18.25 -10.93
C SER A 69 2.18 16.78 -10.81
N CYS A 70 2.53 15.97 -11.81
CA CYS A 70 2.33 14.52 -11.79
C CYS A 70 3.67 13.84 -11.54
N VAL A 71 3.76 13.09 -10.45
CA VAL A 71 4.96 12.34 -10.06
C VAL A 71 4.68 10.86 -10.24
N VAL A 72 5.47 10.17 -11.06
CA VAL A 72 5.31 8.73 -11.27
C VAL A 72 6.11 7.97 -10.22
N GLY A 73 5.47 7.05 -9.51
CA GLY A 73 6.11 6.10 -8.61
C GLY A 73 6.03 4.66 -9.14
N GLU A 74 7.00 3.82 -8.74
CA GLU A 74 7.02 2.38 -9.04
C GLU A 74 6.07 1.58 -8.12
N GLY A 75 4.78 1.95 -8.12
CA GLY A 75 3.75 1.38 -7.27
C GLY A 75 3.51 2.15 -5.96
N PRO A 76 2.58 1.66 -5.11
CA PRO A 76 2.15 2.37 -3.91
C PRO A 76 3.27 2.70 -2.93
N GLU A 77 4.21 1.79 -2.70
CA GLU A 77 5.26 1.96 -1.70
C GLU A 77 6.30 3.00 -2.12
N ASP A 78 6.62 3.08 -3.41
CA ASP A 78 7.50 4.13 -3.94
C ASP A 78 6.82 5.50 -3.86
N CYS A 79 5.52 5.59 -4.18
CA CYS A 79 4.78 6.83 -3.96
C CYS A 79 4.75 7.27 -2.48
N MET A 80 4.56 6.35 -1.54
CA MET A 80 4.65 6.70 -0.11
C MET A 80 6.03 7.24 0.27
N LYS A 81 7.10 6.64 -0.27
CA LYS A 81 8.48 7.11 -0.07
C LYS A 81 8.68 8.52 -0.62
N LYS A 82 8.24 8.78 -1.86
CA LYS A 82 8.34 10.09 -2.51
C LYS A 82 7.57 11.17 -1.74
N ILE A 83 6.37 10.86 -1.26
CA ILE A 83 5.59 11.79 -0.43
C ILE A 83 6.31 12.08 0.88
N SER A 84 6.84 11.05 1.55
CA SER A 84 7.60 11.21 2.78
C SER A 84 8.90 12.00 2.59
N ALA A 85 9.49 11.96 1.39
CA ALA A 85 10.70 12.71 1.02
C ALA A 85 10.40 14.15 0.56
N GLY A 86 9.13 14.53 0.41
CA GLY A 86 8.72 15.82 -0.12
C GLY A 86 8.83 15.96 -1.64
N GLU A 87 9.06 14.86 -2.36
CA GLU A 87 9.09 14.81 -3.84
C GLU A 87 7.68 14.85 -4.45
N ALA A 88 6.66 14.46 -3.67
CA ALA A 88 5.25 14.58 -4.00
C ALA A 88 4.47 14.97 -2.74
N LYS A 89 3.23 15.41 -2.90
CA LYS A 89 2.40 15.87 -1.78
C LYS A 89 1.29 14.90 -1.41
N ILE A 90 0.67 14.29 -2.42
CA ILE A 90 -0.53 13.47 -2.25
C ILE A 90 -0.47 12.23 -3.15
N GLY A 91 -1.20 11.20 -2.77
CA GLY A 91 -1.36 9.97 -3.53
C GLY A 91 -2.59 9.23 -3.04
N VAL A 92 -3.15 8.39 -3.91
CA VAL A 92 -4.33 7.59 -3.59
C VAL A 92 -3.86 6.16 -3.29
N PHE A 93 -4.28 5.62 -2.14
CA PHE A 93 -3.82 4.32 -1.67
C PHE A 93 -4.98 3.47 -1.19
N ASP A 94 -4.97 2.20 -1.60
CA ASP A 94 -5.88 1.18 -1.07
C ASP A 94 -5.74 1.00 0.46
N GLY A 95 -6.82 0.58 1.13
CA GLY A 95 -6.85 0.41 2.59
C GLY A 95 -5.72 -0.50 3.14
N GLY A 96 -5.29 -1.52 2.39
CA GLY A 96 -4.21 -2.42 2.81
C GLY A 96 -2.85 -1.70 2.89
N ASN A 97 -2.71 -0.61 2.15
CA ASN A 97 -1.52 0.22 2.10
C ASN A 97 -1.52 1.31 3.18
N ILE A 98 -2.68 1.75 3.70
CA ILE A 98 -2.79 2.84 4.67
C ILE A 98 -2.01 2.54 5.96
N ARG A 99 -2.07 1.30 6.46
CA ARG A 99 -1.30 0.91 7.66
C ARG A 99 0.20 1.10 7.43
N LYS A 100 0.71 0.66 6.28
CA LYS A 100 2.13 0.80 5.91
C LYS A 100 2.50 2.27 5.73
N ALA A 101 1.67 3.05 5.04
CA ALA A 101 1.86 4.47 4.84
C ALA A 101 2.02 5.22 6.18
N SER A 102 1.18 4.90 7.16
CA SER A 102 1.24 5.50 8.49
C SER A 102 2.45 5.02 9.30
N SER A 103 2.66 3.71 9.43
CA SER A 103 3.69 3.19 10.33
C SER A 103 5.12 3.39 9.82
N LYS A 104 5.33 3.26 8.50
CA LYS A 104 6.67 3.28 7.89
C LYS A 104 7.05 4.67 7.37
N TYR A 105 6.10 5.42 6.81
CA TYR A 105 6.35 6.70 6.14
C TYR A 105 5.72 7.90 6.84
N GLN A 106 5.08 7.69 8.01
CA GLN A 106 4.44 8.72 8.83
C GLN A 106 3.39 9.56 8.07
N LEU A 107 2.82 8.98 7.00
CA LEU A 107 1.78 9.63 6.22
C LEU A 107 0.43 9.57 6.96
N LYS A 108 -0.43 10.54 6.68
CA LYS A 108 -1.77 10.65 7.26
C LYS A 108 -2.82 10.66 6.17
N PRO A 109 -3.94 9.93 6.32
CA PRO A 109 -5.07 10.07 5.42
C PRO A 109 -5.67 11.47 5.58
N VAL A 110 -5.84 12.20 4.47
CA VAL A 110 -6.40 13.57 4.45
C VAL A 110 -7.80 13.63 3.82
N ARG A 111 -8.15 12.63 3.01
CA ARG A 111 -9.42 12.45 2.32
C ARG A 111 -9.70 10.96 2.14
N LEU A 112 -10.97 10.61 1.99
CA LEU A 112 -11.46 9.25 1.74
C LEU A 112 -12.33 9.27 0.49
N GLU A 113 -12.26 8.21 -0.30
CA GLU A 113 -13.16 8.02 -1.43
C GLU A 113 -14.55 7.63 -0.94
N ILE A 114 -15.58 8.30 -1.45
CA ILE A 114 -16.98 7.95 -1.21
C ILE A 114 -17.54 7.49 -2.55
N THR A 115 -17.80 6.19 -2.65
CA THR A 115 -18.48 5.61 -3.81
C THR A 115 -20.00 5.66 -3.57
N GLY A 116 -20.82 5.49 -4.62
CA GLY A 116 -22.27 5.77 -4.66
C GLY A 116 -23.18 5.11 -3.60
N THR A 117 -22.63 4.46 -2.57
CA THR A 117 -23.29 3.90 -1.39
C THR A 117 -23.41 4.87 -0.21
N SER A 118 -23.09 6.16 -0.37
CA SER A 118 -23.10 7.19 0.68
C SER A 118 -22.16 6.96 1.87
N THR A 119 -21.24 5.98 1.76
CA THR A 119 -20.30 5.60 2.81
C THR A 119 -18.86 5.58 2.28
N ASP A 120 -17.90 5.77 3.18
CA ASP A 120 -16.45 5.67 2.96
C ASP A 120 -15.93 4.22 3.04
N LYS A 121 -16.84 3.25 2.94
CA LYS A 121 -16.57 1.82 3.16
C LYS A 121 -17.04 1.01 1.97
N TYR A 122 -16.29 -0.04 1.65
CA TYR A 122 -16.65 -1.03 0.67
C TYR A 122 -16.54 -2.44 1.27
N TYR A 123 -17.22 -3.40 0.67
CA TYR A 123 -17.21 -4.80 1.11
C TYR A 123 -16.12 -5.59 0.38
N SER A 124 -15.45 -6.48 1.11
CA SER A 124 -14.64 -7.55 0.52
C SER A 124 -15.54 -8.73 0.21
N VAL A 125 -15.55 -9.19 -1.04
CA VAL A 125 -16.39 -10.30 -1.50
C VAL A 125 -15.57 -11.33 -2.27
N GLY A 126 -15.85 -12.60 -2.03
CA GLY A 126 -15.33 -13.71 -2.84
C GLY A 126 -16.31 -14.03 -3.96
N ILE A 127 -15.85 -14.01 -5.20
CA ILE A 127 -16.66 -14.31 -6.39
C ILE A 127 -16.26 -15.67 -6.94
N VAL A 128 -17.25 -16.49 -7.30
CA VAL A 128 -17.06 -17.82 -7.88
C VAL A 128 -17.99 -18.01 -9.08
N LYS A 129 -17.59 -18.89 -10.02
CA LYS A 129 -18.50 -19.31 -11.10
C LYS A 129 -19.66 -20.11 -10.49
N SER A 130 -20.89 -19.82 -10.89
CA SER A 130 -22.10 -20.49 -10.36
C SER A 130 -22.01 -22.03 -10.44
N ARG A 131 -21.52 -22.56 -11.57
CA ARG A 131 -21.29 -24.00 -11.78
C ARG A 131 -20.31 -24.65 -10.80
N ASN A 132 -19.47 -23.86 -10.15
CA ASN A 132 -18.40 -24.29 -9.24
C ASN A 132 -18.57 -23.68 -7.84
N CYS A 133 -19.81 -23.43 -7.41
CA CYS A 133 -20.09 -22.86 -6.10
C CYS A 133 -19.62 -23.83 -4.97
N PRO A 134 -18.71 -23.40 -4.07
CA PRO A 134 -18.23 -24.24 -2.99
C PRO A 134 -19.31 -24.42 -1.92
N ARG A 135 -19.44 -25.63 -1.37
CA ARG A 135 -20.40 -25.91 -0.27
C ARG A 135 -20.06 -25.16 1.01
N ASN A 136 -18.78 -24.91 1.24
CA ASN A 136 -18.23 -24.13 2.35
C ASN A 136 -16.86 -23.58 1.94
N LEU A 137 -16.34 -22.62 2.71
CA LEU A 137 -15.05 -22.00 2.42
C LEU A 137 -13.87 -22.97 2.53
N GLY A 138 -13.97 -24.07 3.30
CA GLY A 138 -12.95 -25.12 3.33
C GLY A 138 -12.79 -25.84 1.98
N SER A 139 -13.84 -25.86 1.16
CA SER A 139 -13.82 -26.44 -0.19
C SER A 139 -13.00 -25.62 -1.19
N LEU A 140 -12.50 -24.45 -0.78
CA LEU A 140 -11.55 -23.64 -1.55
C LEU A 140 -10.13 -24.21 -1.53
N ARG A 141 -9.81 -25.13 -0.60
CA ARG A 141 -8.51 -25.79 -0.55
C ARG A 141 -8.24 -26.50 -1.88
N GLY A 142 -7.04 -26.29 -2.42
CA GLY A 142 -6.61 -26.86 -3.69
C GLY A 142 -7.30 -26.26 -4.93
N LYS A 143 -8.05 -25.16 -4.78
CA LYS A 143 -8.58 -24.41 -5.92
C LYS A 143 -7.59 -23.37 -6.43
N ARG A 144 -7.90 -22.80 -7.60
CA ARG A 144 -7.22 -21.61 -8.12
C ARG A 144 -7.81 -20.35 -7.46
N SER A 145 -6.97 -19.35 -7.19
CA SER A 145 -7.40 -18.06 -6.65
C SER A 145 -6.85 -16.86 -7.45
N CYS A 146 -7.64 -15.80 -7.55
CA CYS A 146 -7.26 -14.52 -8.17
C CYS A 146 -7.46 -13.39 -7.14
N HIS A 147 -6.42 -12.59 -6.93
CA HIS A 147 -6.38 -11.53 -5.93
C HIS A 147 -6.06 -10.20 -6.62
N SER A 148 -6.64 -9.08 -6.16
CA SER A 148 -6.41 -7.76 -6.78
C SER A 148 -4.97 -7.25 -6.69
N GLY A 149 -4.12 -7.92 -5.90
CA GLY A 149 -2.71 -7.62 -5.73
C GLY A 149 -2.25 -7.98 -4.32
N TYR A 150 -0.97 -8.28 -4.17
CA TYR A 150 -0.39 -8.60 -2.87
C TYR A 150 -0.54 -7.41 -1.90
N GLY A 151 -0.99 -7.67 -0.66
CA GLY A 151 -1.10 -6.66 0.39
C GLY A 151 -2.31 -5.73 0.31
N ARG A 152 -3.15 -5.83 -0.72
CA ARG A 152 -4.38 -5.02 -0.85
C ARG A 152 -5.49 -5.49 0.11
N SER A 153 -6.43 -4.62 0.43
CA SER A 153 -7.52 -4.85 1.38
C SER A 153 -8.43 -6.01 0.97
N ALA A 154 -9.35 -5.80 0.02
CA ALA A 154 -10.36 -6.80 -0.34
C ALA A 154 -9.76 -8.00 -1.09
N GLY A 155 -8.69 -7.79 -1.85
CA GLY A 155 -8.06 -8.86 -2.62
C GLY A 155 -7.15 -9.78 -1.80
N TRP A 156 -6.55 -9.32 -0.70
CA TRP A 156 -5.50 -10.06 0.00
C TRP A 156 -5.68 -10.08 1.52
N THR A 157 -5.55 -8.93 2.16
CA THR A 157 -5.50 -8.81 3.62
C THR A 157 -6.78 -9.33 4.27
N ILE A 158 -7.95 -8.85 3.85
CA ILE A 158 -9.24 -9.25 4.42
C ILE A 158 -9.52 -10.75 4.20
N PRO A 159 -9.48 -11.30 2.97
CA PRO A 159 -9.82 -12.71 2.75
C PRO A 159 -8.85 -13.67 3.44
N LEU A 160 -7.54 -13.41 3.41
CA LEU A 160 -6.57 -14.31 4.06
C LEU A 160 -6.71 -14.26 5.59
N THR A 161 -6.85 -13.07 6.17
CA THR A 161 -7.09 -12.94 7.62
C THR A 161 -8.40 -13.60 8.03
N PHE A 162 -9.46 -13.46 7.23
CA PHE A 162 -10.73 -14.14 7.50
C PHE A 162 -10.57 -15.67 7.50
N LEU A 163 -9.91 -16.24 6.49
CA LEU A 163 -9.69 -17.69 6.40
C LEU A 163 -8.83 -18.22 7.57
N VAL A 164 -7.82 -17.47 7.99
CA VAL A 164 -6.97 -17.83 9.14
C VAL A 164 -7.75 -17.77 10.46
N ASN A 165 -8.41 -16.65 10.73
CA ASN A 165 -9.10 -16.44 12.01
C ASN A 165 -10.26 -17.42 12.22
N ASN A 166 -10.84 -17.94 11.13
CA ASN A 166 -11.89 -18.96 11.18
C ASN A 166 -11.35 -20.40 11.10
N ASN A 167 -10.03 -20.61 11.24
CA ASN A 167 -9.39 -21.92 11.17
C ASN A 167 -9.64 -22.70 9.86
N ILE A 168 -9.93 -21.99 8.77
CA ILE A 168 -10.15 -22.59 7.44
C ILE A 168 -8.79 -22.77 6.73
N MET A 169 -7.94 -21.75 6.80
CA MET A 169 -6.58 -21.76 6.26
C MET A 169 -5.56 -21.78 7.41
N PRO A 170 -4.60 -22.72 7.44
CA PRO A 170 -3.59 -22.75 8.48
C PRO A 170 -2.55 -21.63 8.27
N VAL A 171 -1.96 -21.18 9.37
CA VAL A 171 -0.80 -20.28 9.32
C VAL A 171 0.46 -21.12 9.17
N ILE A 172 1.15 -20.95 8.05
CA ILE A 172 2.44 -21.57 7.78
C ILE A 172 3.54 -20.56 8.07
N THR A 173 4.38 -20.87 9.07
CA THR A 173 5.52 -20.02 9.49
C THR A 173 6.87 -20.55 9.02
N SER A 174 6.89 -21.75 8.43
CA SER A 174 8.08 -22.39 7.90
C SER A 174 8.27 -22.08 6.42
N GLY A 175 9.40 -21.49 6.07
CA GLY A 175 9.91 -21.41 4.70
C GLY A 175 10.39 -20.02 4.29
N PRO A 176 10.73 -19.83 2.99
CA PRO A 176 11.55 -18.71 2.54
C PRO A 176 10.78 -17.41 2.31
N SER A 177 9.44 -17.46 2.28
CA SER A 177 8.56 -16.31 2.05
C SER A 177 7.83 -15.91 3.33
N SER A 178 7.16 -14.75 3.31
CA SER A 178 6.33 -14.31 4.44
C SER A 178 5.19 -15.30 4.75
N ASN A 179 4.77 -15.33 6.01
CA ASN A 179 3.79 -16.30 6.52
C ASN A 179 2.48 -16.32 5.72
N ASP A 180 2.01 -15.16 5.25
CA ASP A 180 0.81 -15.03 4.43
C ASP A 180 0.96 -15.71 3.07
N ILE A 181 2.10 -15.51 2.38
CA ILE A 181 2.43 -16.17 1.12
C ILE A 181 2.53 -17.68 1.29
N GLN A 182 3.20 -18.13 2.35
CA GLN A 182 3.37 -19.56 2.65
C GLN A 182 2.03 -20.23 2.95
N SER A 183 1.18 -19.56 3.74
CA SER A 183 -0.17 -20.04 4.07
C SER A 183 -1.05 -20.12 2.83
N LEU A 184 -1.01 -19.11 1.95
CA LEU A 184 -1.73 -19.09 0.69
C LEU A 184 -1.31 -20.27 -0.20
N LYS A 185 0.00 -20.43 -0.44
CA LYS A 185 0.56 -21.50 -1.28
C LYS A 185 0.25 -22.90 -0.76
N TYR A 186 0.11 -23.06 0.55
CA TYR A 186 -0.29 -24.32 1.16
C TYR A 186 -1.79 -24.62 0.96
N PHE A 187 -2.62 -23.57 0.94
CA PHE A 187 -4.07 -23.70 0.88
C PHE A 187 -4.61 -23.79 -0.55
N PHE A 188 -4.14 -22.93 -1.46
CA PHE A 188 -4.55 -22.89 -2.86
C PHE A 188 -3.57 -23.63 -3.77
N LEU A 189 -4.07 -24.20 -4.87
CA LEU A 189 -3.23 -24.94 -5.82
C LEU A 189 -2.41 -23.99 -6.71
N LYS A 190 -3.05 -22.92 -7.20
CA LYS A 190 -2.43 -21.86 -7.99
C LYS A 190 -3.08 -20.54 -7.60
N SER A 191 -2.30 -19.46 -7.58
CA SER A 191 -2.80 -18.16 -7.16
C SER A 191 -2.18 -17.05 -8.01
N CYS A 192 -2.96 -16.00 -8.24
CA CYS A 192 -2.49 -14.77 -8.86
C CYS A 192 -2.61 -13.63 -7.84
N ALA A 193 -1.49 -13.04 -7.46
CA ALA A 193 -1.40 -11.84 -6.64
C ALA A 193 -0.23 -10.98 -7.15
N PRO A 194 -0.46 -10.10 -8.15
CA PRO A 194 0.62 -9.32 -8.74
C PRO A 194 1.12 -8.21 -7.81
N THR A 195 2.41 -7.87 -7.93
CA THR A 195 3.06 -6.75 -7.24
C THR A 195 4.41 -6.45 -7.89
N ASN A 196 4.89 -5.21 -7.79
CA ASN A 196 6.21 -4.83 -8.31
C ASN A 196 7.36 -5.39 -7.45
N ASP A 197 7.06 -5.87 -6.23
CA ASP A 197 8.02 -6.59 -5.40
C ASP A 197 8.10 -8.07 -5.82
N ASN A 198 9.08 -8.40 -6.66
CA ASN A 198 9.31 -9.76 -7.17
C ASN A 198 9.48 -10.81 -6.07
N THR A 199 9.87 -10.43 -4.84
CA THR A 199 10.00 -11.38 -3.71
C THR A 199 8.65 -11.78 -3.12
N LYS A 200 7.60 -11.01 -3.40
CA LYS A 200 6.25 -11.19 -2.87
C LYS A 200 5.21 -11.54 -3.94
N ALA A 201 5.55 -11.40 -5.22
CA ALA A 201 4.67 -11.73 -6.33
C ALA A 201 4.31 -13.22 -6.37
N ILE A 202 3.03 -13.52 -6.65
CA ILE A 202 2.54 -14.89 -6.79
C ILE A 202 1.86 -15.00 -8.15
N CYS A 203 2.53 -15.68 -9.08
CA CYS A 203 2.18 -15.60 -10.50
C CYS A 203 1.60 -16.89 -11.08
N SER A 204 1.51 -17.98 -10.29
CA SER A 204 1.17 -19.31 -10.83
C SER A 204 -0.20 -19.42 -11.50
N ALA A 205 -1.09 -18.45 -11.25
CA ALA A 205 -2.38 -18.30 -11.93
C ALA A 205 -2.57 -16.94 -12.65
N CYS A 206 -1.53 -16.11 -12.73
CA CYS A 206 -1.61 -14.83 -13.44
C CYS A 206 -1.56 -15.00 -14.95
N LYS A 207 -1.80 -13.91 -15.70
CA LYS A 207 -1.67 -13.94 -17.16
C LYS A 207 -0.22 -14.19 -17.55
N ASN A 208 0.71 -13.49 -16.93
CA ASN A 208 2.12 -13.83 -16.99
C ASN A 208 2.48 -14.73 -15.80
N THR A 209 2.73 -16.00 -16.08
CA THR A 209 3.00 -17.00 -15.03
C THR A 209 4.41 -16.94 -14.46
N THR A 210 5.32 -16.24 -15.13
CA THR A 210 6.75 -16.19 -14.79
C THR A 210 7.09 -14.93 -14.00
N ARG A 211 6.47 -13.80 -14.36
CA ARG A 211 6.66 -12.52 -13.67
C ARG A 211 5.38 -11.69 -13.79
N CYS A 212 4.74 -11.44 -12.67
CA CYS A 212 3.49 -10.68 -12.59
C CYS A 212 3.69 -9.42 -11.74
N THR A 213 3.59 -8.28 -12.39
CA THR A 213 3.73 -6.95 -11.80
C THR A 213 2.38 -6.22 -11.80
N GLN A 214 2.33 -4.95 -11.45
CA GLN A 214 1.08 -4.17 -11.51
C GLN A 214 0.58 -3.93 -12.93
N GLU A 215 1.39 -4.24 -13.93
CA GLU A 215 1.04 -4.21 -15.35
C GLU A 215 0.43 -5.54 -15.85
N ASP A 216 0.34 -6.58 -15.01
CA ASP A 216 -0.32 -7.84 -15.38
C ASP A 216 -1.83 -7.61 -15.62
N GLU A 217 -2.39 -8.24 -16.65
CA GLU A 217 -3.81 -8.09 -17.00
C GLU A 217 -4.76 -8.55 -15.88
N TYR A 218 -4.29 -9.36 -14.93
CA TYR A 218 -5.05 -9.80 -13.77
C TYR A 218 -4.81 -8.96 -12.50
N TYR A 219 -4.10 -7.83 -12.61
CA TYR A 219 -3.94 -6.87 -11.52
C TYR A 219 -5.21 -6.03 -11.28
N ASP A 220 -5.35 -5.54 -10.05
CA ASP A 220 -6.49 -4.75 -9.56
C ASP A 220 -7.82 -5.52 -9.53
N TYR A 221 -8.89 -4.88 -9.05
CA TYR A 221 -10.21 -5.50 -8.87
C TYR A 221 -10.77 -6.06 -10.18
N HIS A 222 -10.69 -5.29 -11.26
CA HIS A 222 -11.15 -5.72 -12.59
C HIS A 222 -10.32 -6.87 -13.15
N GLY A 223 -8.99 -6.82 -13.02
CA GLY A 223 -8.11 -7.88 -13.49
C GLY A 223 -8.30 -9.18 -12.70
N ALA A 224 -8.46 -9.12 -11.37
CA ALA A 224 -8.74 -10.30 -10.57
C ALA A 224 -10.06 -10.98 -10.98
N PHE A 225 -11.10 -10.18 -11.26
CA PHE A 225 -12.36 -10.69 -11.80
C PHE A 225 -12.19 -11.30 -13.20
N ARG A 226 -11.43 -10.64 -14.07
CA ARG A 226 -11.08 -11.17 -15.40
C ARG A 226 -10.35 -12.51 -15.29
N GLY A 227 -9.40 -12.62 -14.36
CA GLY A 227 -8.67 -13.86 -14.08
C GLY A 227 -9.57 -15.01 -13.59
N LEU A 228 -10.67 -14.72 -12.90
CA LEU A 228 -11.71 -15.71 -12.58
C LEU A 228 -12.49 -16.10 -13.84
N VAL A 229 -12.87 -15.14 -14.69
CA VAL A 229 -13.69 -15.40 -15.89
C VAL A 229 -12.91 -16.23 -16.92
N GLU A 230 -11.65 -15.87 -17.18
CA GLU A 230 -10.74 -16.52 -18.14
C GLU A 230 -10.17 -17.88 -17.64
N ASP A 231 -10.56 -18.34 -16.44
CA ASP A 231 -10.21 -19.66 -15.89
C ASP A 231 -10.83 -20.86 -16.60
#